data_AF-A0A7Y1ZFR4-F1
#
_entry.id   AF-A0A7Y1ZFR4-F1
#
_cell.length_a   1.000
_cell.length_b   1.000
_cell.length_c   1.000
_cell.angle_alpha   90.00
_cell.angle_beta   90.00
_cell.angle_gamma   90.00
#
_symmetry.space_group_name_H-M   'P 1'
#
loop_
_entity.id
_entity.type
_entity.pdbx_description
1 polymer ?
#
loop_
_entity_poly.entity_id
_entity_poly.type
_entity_poly.pdbx_seq_one_letter_code
_entity_poly.pdbx_strand_id
1 'polypeptide(L)'
;MAIPFGRTLVLLALMALGLGFALSNARTETWSELLPFFEWMESTTFGVIGKTWGAAFALVQAAHLLSMAVLGGAVLAADGRLLGVVLRDQPLATVQEQAHRVFVWSLVVVVFTGVFMACGVAVKIYYLAVFWYKMLALFVGVLFAFAVRRPLLADDPDSLSPWLKRTVAIASIMVWFSVAATGRWIGFSG
;
A
#
# COMPACT_ATOMS: atom_id res chain seq x y z
N MET A 1 0.70 29.17 22.92
CA MET A 1 0.52 28.18 21.84
C MET A 1 0.35 26.82 22.50
N ALA A 2 -0.89 26.38 22.74
CA ALA A 2 -1.16 25.11 23.42
C ALA A 2 -1.06 23.96 22.40
N ILE A 3 -0.11 23.05 22.60
CA ILE A 3 -0.03 21.82 21.81
C ILE A 3 -1.31 21.01 22.11
N PRO A 4 -2.07 20.52 21.11
CA PRO A 4 -3.28 19.76 21.36
C PRO A 4 -2.92 18.36 21.88
N PHE A 5 -2.71 18.25 23.20
CA PHE A 5 -2.26 17.05 23.93
C PHE A 5 -3.04 15.78 23.57
N GLY A 6 -4.33 15.88 23.24
CA GLY A 6 -5.17 14.72 22.93
C GLY A 6 -4.67 13.90 21.73
N ARG A 7 -4.18 14.55 20.66
CA ARG A 7 -3.69 13.83 19.47
C ARG A 7 -2.39 13.08 19.75
N THR A 8 -1.48 13.70 20.49
CA THR A 8 -0.21 13.09 20.90
C THR A 8 -0.45 11.91 21.84
N LEU A 9 -1.36 12.04 22.81
CA LEU A 9 -1.71 10.96 23.73
C LEU A 9 -2.35 9.77 23.00
N VAL A 10 -3.25 10.02 22.05
CA VAL A 10 -3.85 8.97 21.22
C VAL A 10 -2.79 8.26 20.38
N LEU A 11 -1.86 8.99 19.75
CA LEU A 11 -0.77 8.39 18.99
C LEU A 11 0.14 7.53 19.87
N LEU A 12 0.52 8.03 21.04
CA LEU A 12 1.34 7.26 21.99
C LEU A 12 0.61 6.01 22.48
N ALA A 13 -0.69 6.10 22.76
CA ALA A 13 -1.51 4.94 23.13
C ALA A 13 -1.59 3.92 21.99
N LEU A 14 -1.82 4.35 20.75
CA LEU A 14 -1.83 3.47 19.58
C LEU A 14 -0.47 2.80 19.34
N MET A 15 0.63 3.54 19.50
CA MET A 15 1.99 2.99 19.40
C MET A 15 2.27 1.99 20.52
N ALA A 16 1.88 2.28 21.76
CA ALA A 16 2.05 1.38 22.88
C ALA A 16 1.21 0.10 22.74
N LEU A 17 -0.04 0.23 22.28
CA LEU A 17 -0.91 -0.92 21.96
C LEU A 17 -0.34 -1.75 20.82
N GLY A 18 0.12 -1.11 19.74
CA GLY A 18 0.74 -1.80 18.61
C GLY A 18 2.02 -2.53 19.01
N LEU A 19 2.87 -1.90 19.83
CA LEU A 19 4.09 -2.52 20.36
C LEU A 19 3.76 -3.67 21.33
N GLY A 20 2.78 -3.47 22.21
CA GLY A 20 2.29 -4.49 23.13
C GLY A 20 1.77 -5.72 22.39
N PHE A 21 0.94 -5.53 21.37
CA PHE A 21 0.49 -6.62 20.49
C PHE A 21 1.68 -7.30 19.81
N ALA A 22 2.58 -6.52 19.20
CA ALA A 22 3.72 -7.04 18.46
C ALA A 22 4.68 -7.89 19.33
N LEU A 23 4.78 -7.61 20.63
CA LEU A 23 5.63 -8.35 21.58
C LEU A 23 4.88 -9.46 22.34
N SER A 24 3.55 -9.51 22.23
CA SER A 24 2.72 -10.49 22.93
C SER A 24 2.59 -11.83 22.20
N ASN A 25 2.20 -12.87 22.95
CA ASN A 25 1.81 -14.17 22.38
C ASN A 25 0.53 -14.08 21.53
N ALA A 26 -0.29 -13.04 21.73
CA ALA A 26 -1.49 -12.83 20.92
C ALA A 26 -1.15 -12.70 19.43
N ARG A 27 0.02 -12.12 19.08
CA ARG A 27 0.50 -12.07 17.69
C ARG A 27 0.67 -13.48 17.10
N THR A 28 1.29 -14.40 17.85
CA THR A 28 1.55 -15.76 17.37
C THR A 28 0.28 -16.61 17.31
N GLU A 29 -0.63 -16.41 18.27
CA GLU A 29 -1.95 -17.05 18.28
C GLU A 29 -2.77 -16.60 17.07
N THR A 30 -2.94 -15.28 16.88
CA THR A 30 -3.65 -14.72 15.73
C THR A 30 -3.01 -15.17 14.40
N TRP A 31 -1.67 -15.23 14.32
CA TRP A 31 -1.01 -15.75 13.13
C TRP A 31 -1.44 -17.19 12.83
N SER A 32 -1.44 -18.07 13.83
CA SER A 32 -1.85 -19.47 13.66
C SER A 32 -3.32 -19.63 13.26
N GLU A 33 -4.20 -18.77 13.76
CA GLU A 33 -5.63 -18.75 13.45
C GLU A 33 -5.93 -18.34 12.00
N LEU A 34 -4.97 -17.70 11.31
CA LEU A 34 -5.13 -17.33 9.90
C LEU A 34 -4.88 -18.51 8.95
N LEU A 35 -4.19 -19.56 9.38
CA LEU A 35 -3.84 -20.69 8.49
C LEU A 35 -5.07 -21.31 7.77
N PRO A 36 -6.20 -21.62 8.45
CA PRO A 36 -7.39 -22.15 7.79
C PRO A 36 -7.95 -21.21 6.72
N PHE A 37 -7.80 -19.89 6.86
CA PHE A 37 -8.20 -18.93 5.85
C PHE A 37 -7.32 -19.02 4.59
N PHE A 38 -5.99 -19.19 4.74
CA PHE A 38 -5.10 -19.40 3.60
C PHE A 38 -5.33 -20.75 2.91
N GLU A 39 -5.59 -21.81 3.68
CA GLU A 39 -6.00 -23.11 3.13
C GLU A 39 -7.30 -23.00 2.33
N TRP A 40 -8.29 -22.27 2.87
CA TRP A 40 -9.53 -21.97 2.16
C TRP A 40 -9.28 -21.18 0.87
N MET A 41 -8.47 -20.11 0.90
CA MET A 41 -8.13 -19.33 -0.29
C MET A 41 -7.56 -20.20 -1.40
N GLU A 42 -6.71 -21.17 -1.06
CA GLU A 42 -6.10 -22.10 -2.01
C GLU A 42 -7.07 -23.13 -2.60
N SER A 43 -8.19 -23.39 -1.92
CA SER A 43 -9.25 -24.30 -2.38
C SER A 43 -10.29 -23.61 -3.29
N THR A 44 -10.30 -22.28 -3.33
CA THR A 44 -11.24 -21.51 -4.17
C THR A 44 -10.98 -21.75 -5.66
N THR A 45 -11.97 -21.43 -6.50
CA THR A 45 -11.81 -21.47 -7.97
C THR A 45 -10.63 -20.63 -8.45
N PHE A 46 -10.38 -19.46 -7.84
CA PHE A 46 -9.19 -18.65 -8.16
C PHE A 46 -7.89 -19.36 -7.78
N GLY A 47 -7.85 -20.02 -6.63
CA GLY A 47 -6.69 -20.82 -6.21
C GLY A 47 -6.44 -22.00 -7.15
N VAL A 48 -7.49 -22.72 -7.54
CA VAL A 48 -7.39 -23.84 -8.50
C VAL A 48 -6.90 -23.34 -9.85
N ILE A 49 -7.49 -22.29 -10.42
CA ILE A 49 -7.07 -21.71 -11.72
C ILE A 49 -5.62 -21.24 -11.63
N GLY A 50 -5.26 -20.50 -10.58
CA GLY A 50 -3.91 -19.98 -10.38
C GLY A 50 -2.84 -21.08 -10.31
N LYS A 51 -3.17 -22.24 -9.73
CA LYS A 51 -2.28 -23.41 -9.64
C LYS A 51 -2.21 -24.23 -10.94
N THR A 52 -3.31 -24.34 -11.67
CA THR A 52 -3.44 -25.30 -12.79
C THR A 52 -3.24 -24.66 -14.17
N TRP A 53 -3.49 -23.36 -14.34
CA TRP A 53 -3.39 -22.65 -15.62
C TRP A 53 -2.28 -21.60 -15.56
N GLY A 54 -1.03 -22.02 -15.82
CA GLY A 54 0.13 -21.13 -15.78
C GLY A 54 0.01 -19.88 -16.67
N ALA A 55 -0.62 -20.00 -17.84
CA ALA A 55 -0.89 -18.87 -18.73
C ALA A 55 -1.84 -17.84 -18.11
N ALA A 56 -2.89 -18.29 -17.40
CA ALA A 56 -3.82 -17.40 -16.71
C ALA A 56 -3.11 -16.68 -15.56
N PHE A 57 -2.30 -17.40 -14.77
CA PHE A 57 -1.49 -16.80 -13.71
C PHE A 57 -0.51 -15.75 -14.26
N ALA A 58 0.21 -16.06 -15.34
CA ALA A 58 1.13 -15.15 -15.99
C ALA A 58 0.44 -13.88 -16.53
N LEU A 59 -0.74 -14.01 -17.13
CA LEU A 59 -1.51 -12.85 -17.62
C LEU A 59 -1.97 -11.95 -16.45
N VAL A 60 -2.50 -12.54 -15.38
CA VAL A 60 -2.90 -11.78 -14.19
C VAL A 60 -1.69 -11.12 -13.52
N GLN A 61 -0.54 -11.80 -13.47
CA GLN A 61 0.69 -11.23 -12.96
C GLN A 61 1.18 -10.06 -13.81
N ALA A 62 1.11 -10.16 -15.15
CA ALA A 62 1.45 -9.06 -16.04
C ALA A 62 0.52 -7.85 -15.81
N ALA A 63 -0.79 -8.08 -15.69
CA ALA A 63 -1.76 -7.03 -15.36
C ALA A 63 -1.48 -6.41 -13.99
N HIS A 64 -1.11 -7.21 -12.99
CA HIS A 64 -0.72 -6.73 -11.66
C HIS A 64 0.49 -5.80 -11.74
N LEU A 65 1.55 -6.21 -12.44
CA LEU A 65 2.77 -5.40 -12.59
C LEU A 65 2.52 -4.12 -13.39
N LEU A 66 1.70 -4.18 -14.43
CA LEU A 66 1.28 -2.99 -15.17
C LEU A 66 0.50 -2.03 -14.27
N SER A 67 -0.46 -2.53 -13.48
CA SER A 67 -1.22 -1.69 -12.54
C SER A 67 -0.33 -1.09 -11.45
N MET A 68 0.68 -1.81 -10.95
CA MET A 68 1.71 -1.27 -10.05
C MET A 68 2.52 -0.16 -10.72
N ALA A 69 2.90 -0.32 -11.99
CA ALA A 69 3.64 0.69 -12.73
C ALA A 69 2.81 1.97 -12.92
N VAL A 70 1.51 1.83 -13.26
CA VAL A 70 0.59 2.97 -13.39
C VAL A 70 0.36 3.65 -12.04
N LEU A 71 0.16 2.87 -10.97
CA LEU A 71 0.03 3.38 -9.61
C LEU A 71 1.27 4.17 -9.20
N GLY A 72 2.46 3.59 -9.38
CA GLY A 72 3.74 4.23 -9.07
C GLY A 72 3.96 5.49 -9.91
N GLY A 73 3.60 5.46 -11.20
CA GLY A 73 3.64 6.63 -12.08
C GLY A 73 2.74 7.76 -11.59
N ALA A 74 1.52 7.45 -11.13
CA ALA A 74 0.61 8.43 -10.56
C ALA A 74 1.17 9.05 -9.27
N VAL A 75 1.75 8.24 -8.38
CA VAL A 75 2.43 8.70 -7.15
C VAL A 75 3.58 9.64 -7.51
N LEU A 76 4.47 9.23 -8.42
CA LEU A 76 5.63 10.04 -8.84
C LEU A 76 5.21 11.34 -9.55
N ALA A 77 4.16 11.32 -10.37
CA ALA A 77 3.64 12.53 -11.01
C ALA A 77 3.05 13.51 -9.98
N ALA A 78 2.23 13.01 -9.05
CA ALA A 78 1.61 13.81 -8.02
C ALA A 78 2.65 14.40 -7.05
N ASP A 79 3.55 13.57 -6.53
CA ASP A 79 4.54 13.98 -5.53
C ASP A 79 5.69 14.76 -6.18
N GLY A 80 6.10 14.40 -7.40
CA GLY A 80 7.05 15.17 -8.20
C GLY A 80 6.54 16.57 -8.51
N ARG A 81 5.23 16.73 -8.76
CA ARG A 81 4.61 18.06 -8.91
C ARG A 81 4.53 18.82 -7.60
N LEU A 82 4.24 18.14 -6.50
CA LEU A 82 4.19 18.72 -5.16
C LEU A 82 5.57 19.22 -4.69
N LEU A 83 6.63 18.53 -5.11
CA LEU A 83 8.03 18.91 -4.90
C LEU A 83 8.55 19.97 -5.88
N GLY A 84 7.78 20.31 -6.91
CA GLY A 84 8.21 21.23 -7.96
C GLY A 84 9.35 20.66 -8.81
N VAL A 85 9.33 19.36 -9.12
CA VAL A 85 10.30 18.69 -10.00
C VAL A 85 9.72 18.40 -11.39
N VAL A 86 8.46 17.95 -11.45
CA VAL A 86 7.79 17.48 -12.68
C VAL A 86 6.46 18.24 -12.87
N LEU A 87 5.98 18.38 -14.11
CA LEU A 87 4.70 19.03 -14.47
C LEU A 87 4.54 20.47 -13.92
N ARG A 88 5.64 21.23 -13.79
CA ARG A 88 5.66 22.57 -13.19
C ARG A 88 4.72 23.56 -13.86
N ASP A 89 4.54 23.42 -15.18
CA ASP A 89 3.68 24.28 -15.99
C ASP A 89 2.18 24.00 -15.82
N GLN A 90 1.82 22.94 -15.08
CA GLN A 90 0.44 22.56 -14.81
C GLN A 90 0.00 23.02 -13.41
N PRO A 91 -1.27 23.42 -13.23
CA PRO A 91 -1.80 23.76 -11.91
C PRO A 91 -1.67 22.58 -10.92
N LEU A 92 -1.21 22.85 -9.70
CA LEU A 92 -0.96 21.83 -8.68
C LEU A 92 -2.22 21.01 -8.40
N ALA A 93 -3.35 21.67 -8.16
CA ALA A 93 -4.63 21.02 -7.89
C ALA A 93 -5.06 20.06 -9.01
N THR A 94 -4.90 20.47 -10.27
CA THR A 94 -5.24 19.64 -11.44
C THR A 94 -4.41 18.36 -11.49
N VAL A 95 -3.10 18.46 -11.28
CA VAL A 95 -2.22 17.28 -11.27
C VAL A 95 -2.55 16.37 -10.09
N GLN A 96 -2.80 16.91 -8.90
CA GLN A 96 -3.19 16.11 -7.73
C GLN A 96 -4.49 15.34 -7.96
N GLU A 97 -5.52 15.98 -8.53
CA GLU A 97 -6.81 15.35 -8.77
C GLU A 97 -6.74 14.23 -9.81
N GLN A 98 -6.10 14.51 -10.95
CA GLN A 98 -5.96 13.52 -12.02
C GLN A 98 -5.10 12.33 -11.57
N ALA A 99 -3.96 12.60 -10.93
CA ALA A 99 -3.10 11.55 -10.42
C ALA A 99 -3.79 10.73 -9.33
N HIS A 100 -4.58 11.35 -8.44
CA HIS A 100 -5.37 10.61 -7.45
C HIS A 100 -6.38 9.67 -8.12
N ARG A 101 -7.10 10.12 -9.16
CA ARG A 101 -8.02 9.26 -9.91
C ARG A 101 -7.31 8.05 -10.53
N VAL A 102 -6.18 8.27 -11.19
CA VAL A 102 -5.37 7.18 -11.77
C VAL A 102 -4.86 6.24 -10.69
N PHE A 103 -4.40 6.79 -9.57
CA PHE A 103 -3.96 6.04 -8.39
C PHE A 103 -5.07 5.12 -7.86
N VAL A 104 -6.29 5.62 -7.67
CA VAL A 104 -7.42 4.82 -7.14
C VAL A 104 -7.76 3.66 -8.08
N TRP A 105 -7.90 3.94 -9.39
CA TRP A 105 -8.19 2.87 -10.36
C TRP A 105 -7.09 1.82 -10.42
N SER A 106 -5.83 2.25 -10.39
CA SER A 106 -4.68 1.34 -10.39
C SER A 106 -4.62 0.52 -9.10
N LEU A 107 -4.95 1.13 -7.96
CA LEU A 107 -5.02 0.46 -6.66
C LEU A 107 -6.13 -0.61 -6.64
N VAL A 108 -7.28 -0.33 -7.24
CA VAL A 108 -8.36 -1.32 -7.37
C VAL A 108 -7.87 -2.53 -8.18
N VAL A 109 -7.30 -2.30 -9.35
CA VAL A 109 -6.79 -3.38 -10.22
C VAL A 109 -5.67 -4.17 -9.53
N VAL A 110 -4.72 -3.50 -8.87
CA VAL A 110 -3.59 -4.17 -8.23
C VAL A 110 -4.02 -5.02 -7.04
N VAL A 111 -5.03 -4.58 -6.27
CA VAL A 111 -5.59 -5.35 -5.16
C VAL A 111 -6.32 -6.58 -5.68
N PHE A 112 -7.20 -6.45 -6.66
CA PHE A 112 -7.96 -7.59 -7.20
C PHE A 112 -7.04 -8.64 -7.84
N THR A 113 -6.09 -8.20 -8.66
CA THR A 113 -5.09 -9.11 -9.26
C THR A 113 -4.18 -9.72 -8.19
N GLY A 114 -3.82 -8.97 -7.15
CA GLY A 114 -3.05 -9.46 -6.00
C GLY A 114 -3.78 -10.54 -5.20
N VAL A 115 -5.09 -10.37 -4.96
CA VAL A 115 -5.94 -11.37 -4.31
C VAL A 115 -6.01 -12.64 -5.15
N PHE A 116 -6.21 -12.54 -6.46
CA PHE A 116 -6.18 -13.70 -7.34
C PHE A 116 -4.86 -14.47 -7.23
N MET A 117 -3.73 -13.76 -7.32
CA MET A 117 -2.41 -14.40 -7.19
C MET A 117 -2.21 -15.02 -5.80
N ALA A 118 -2.68 -14.34 -4.74
CA ALA A 118 -2.60 -14.84 -3.38
C ALA A 118 -3.35 -16.17 -3.22
N CYS A 119 -4.55 -16.31 -3.80
CA CYS A 119 -5.28 -17.58 -3.80
C CYS A 119 -4.47 -18.72 -4.46
N GLY A 120 -3.70 -18.42 -5.52
CA GLY A 120 -2.90 -19.44 -6.23
C GLY A 120 -1.72 -20.00 -5.43
N VAL A 121 -1.24 -19.27 -4.42
CA VAL A 121 -0.05 -19.66 -3.63
C VAL A 121 -0.22 -19.38 -2.13
N ALA A 122 -1.47 -19.45 -1.63
CA ALA A 122 -1.86 -18.93 -0.32
C ALA A 122 -1.05 -19.53 0.85
N VAL A 123 -0.96 -20.86 0.94
CA VAL A 123 -0.22 -21.51 2.03
C VAL A 123 1.27 -21.21 1.90
N LYS A 124 1.81 -21.11 0.68
CA LYS A 124 3.22 -20.68 0.47
C LYS A 124 3.47 -19.29 1.04
N ILE A 125 2.63 -18.31 0.72
CA ILE A 125 2.83 -16.92 1.16
C ILE A 125 2.53 -16.71 2.65
N TYR A 126 1.70 -17.55 3.27
CA TYR A 126 1.46 -17.54 4.71
C TYR A 126 2.76 -17.69 5.50
N TYR A 127 3.64 -18.62 5.10
CA TYR A 127 4.93 -18.86 5.77
C TYR A 127 6.03 -17.86 5.35
N LEU A 128 5.80 -17.01 4.36
CA LEU A 128 6.77 -16.02 3.89
C LEU A 128 6.60 -14.70 4.65
N ALA A 129 7.49 -14.42 5.61
CA ALA A 129 7.47 -13.18 6.39
C ALA A 129 7.42 -11.90 5.52
N VAL A 130 8.09 -11.89 4.36
CA VAL A 130 8.07 -10.75 3.44
C VAL A 130 6.68 -10.45 2.87
N PHE A 131 5.83 -11.46 2.69
CA PHE A 131 4.45 -11.23 2.23
C PHE A 131 3.70 -10.36 3.25
N TRP A 132 3.87 -10.64 4.54
CA TRP A 132 3.26 -9.86 5.61
C TRP A 132 3.82 -8.45 5.70
N TYR A 133 5.13 -8.25 5.48
CA TYR A 133 5.70 -6.91 5.37
C TYR A 133 5.13 -6.12 4.20
N LYS A 134 4.91 -6.78 3.05
CA LYS A 134 4.22 -6.16 1.89
C LYS A 134 2.79 -5.77 2.26
N MET A 135 2.04 -6.64 2.92
CA MET A 135 0.65 -6.36 3.33
C MET A 135 0.56 -5.22 4.34
N LEU A 136 1.49 -5.15 5.29
CA LEU A 136 1.60 -4.02 6.22
C LEU A 136 1.93 -2.72 5.49
N ALA A 137 2.92 -2.73 4.59
CA ALA A 137 3.28 -1.57 3.80
C ALA A 137 2.11 -1.09 2.93
N LEU A 138 1.36 -2.01 2.32
CA LEU A 138 0.17 -1.71 1.52
C LEU A 138 -0.91 -1.06 2.39
N PHE A 139 -1.21 -1.65 3.55
CA PHE A 139 -2.19 -1.11 4.48
C PHE A 139 -1.84 0.31 4.94
N VAL A 140 -0.59 0.52 5.35
CA VAL A 140 -0.08 1.85 5.73
C VAL A 140 -0.13 2.82 4.55
N GLY A 141 0.22 2.38 3.33
CA GLY A 141 0.15 3.20 2.13
C GLY A 141 -1.26 3.65 1.76
N VAL A 142 -2.23 2.74 1.84
CA VAL A 142 -3.65 3.07 1.62
C VAL A 142 -4.13 4.04 2.69
N LEU A 143 -3.88 3.76 3.97
CA LEU A 143 -4.29 4.65 5.06
C LEU A 143 -3.66 6.03 4.92
N PHE A 144 -2.36 6.10 4.62
CA PHE A 144 -1.67 7.36 4.39
C PHE A 144 -2.24 8.11 3.19
N ALA A 145 -2.48 7.44 2.06
CA ALA A 145 -3.03 8.07 0.85
C ALA A 145 -4.41 8.69 1.08
N PHE A 146 -5.32 7.97 1.75
CA PHE A 146 -6.72 8.39 1.90
C PHE A 146 -7.02 9.16 3.18
N ALA A 147 -6.37 8.85 4.31
CA ALA A 147 -6.67 9.48 5.61
C ALA A 147 -5.76 10.68 5.91
N VAL A 148 -4.57 10.74 5.30
CA VAL A 148 -3.60 11.83 5.54
C VAL A 148 -3.42 12.70 4.31
N ARG A 149 -2.93 12.12 3.21
CA ARG A 149 -2.52 12.88 2.03
C ARG A 149 -3.72 13.52 1.31
N ARG A 150 -4.79 12.76 1.06
CA ARG A 150 -5.95 13.25 0.32
C ARG A 150 -6.67 14.41 1.03
N PRO A 151 -7.01 14.34 2.33
CA PRO A 151 -7.66 15.45 3.03
C PRO A 151 -6.74 16.67 3.13
N LEU A 152 -5.44 16.45 3.38
CA LEU A 152 -4.47 17.54 3.49
C LEU A 152 -4.33 18.34 2.18
N LEU A 153 -4.50 17.69 1.03
CA LEU A 153 -4.38 18.31 -0.30
C LEU A 153 -5.74 18.61 -0.94
N ALA A 154 -6.86 18.50 -0.22
CA ALA A 154 -8.20 18.69 -0.78
C ALA A 154 -8.61 20.18 -0.85
N ASP A 155 -8.18 20.99 0.12
CA ASP A 155 -8.62 22.38 0.26
C ASP A 155 -7.80 23.33 -0.65
N ASP A 156 -6.75 23.94 -0.09
CA ASP A 156 -5.83 24.80 -0.82
C ASP A 156 -4.41 24.24 -0.67
N PRO A 157 -3.97 23.37 -1.62
CA PRO A 157 -2.61 22.85 -1.63
C PRO A 157 -1.56 23.96 -1.69
N ASP A 158 -1.87 25.13 -2.26
CA ASP A 158 -0.90 26.21 -2.40
C ASP A 158 -0.65 26.91 -1.06
N SER A 159 -1.64 26.99 -0.17
CA SER A 159 -1.54 27.54 1.18
C SER A 159 -0.61 26.76 2.14
N LEU A 160 -0.31 25.49 1.84
CA LEU A 160 0.50 24.65 2.72
C LEU A 160 1.96 25.12 2.79
N SER A 161 2.61 24.92 3.93
CA SER A 161 4.03 25.26 4.06
C SER A 161 4.91 24.41 3.13
N PRO A 162 6.00 24.97 2.54
CA PRO A 162 6.88 24.23 1.65
C PRO A 162 7.50 22.99 2.29
N TRP A 163 7.80 23.06 3.59
CA TRP A 163 8.32 21.93 4.36
C TRP A 163 7.30 20.78 4.43
N LEU A 164 6.04 21.08 4.76
CA LEU A 164 4.99 20.06 4.85
C LEU A 164 4.75 19.38 3.50
N LYS A 165 4.69 20.15 2.41
CA LYS A 165 4.60 19.61 1.03
C LYS A 165 5.72 18.61 0.75
N ARG A 166 6.95 18.98 1.09
CA ARG A 166 8.14 18.14 0.89
C ARG A 166 8.10 16.87 1.72
N THR A 167 7.78 16.96 3.01
CA THR A 167 7.72 15.78 3.89
C THR A 167 6.62 14.81 3.46
N VAL A 168 5.44 15.31 3.10
CA VAL A 168 4.31 14.47 2.63
C VAL A 168 4.65 13.78 1.31
N ALA A 169 5.25 14.51 0.35
CA ALA A 169 5.68 13.94 -0.91
C ALA A 169 6.73 12.83 -0.74
N ILE A 170 7.77 13.08 0.08
CA ILE A 170 8.82 12.09 0.35
C ILE A 170 8.25 10.88 1.08
N ALA A 171 7.41 11.08 2.09
CA ALA A 171 6.76 9.99 2.81
C ALA A 171 5.90 9.12 1.88
N SER A 172 5.11 9.75 1.00
CA SER A 172 4.31 9.07 -0.02
C SER A 172 5.17 8.18 -0.92
N ILE A 173 6.22 8.74 -1.51
CA ILE A 173 7.15 8.02 -2.38
C ILE A 173 7.79 6.84 -1.64
N MET A 174 8.27 7.06 -0.42
CA MET A 174 8.90 6.01 0.38
C MET A 174 7.94 4.85 0.68
N VAL A 175 6.71 5.14 1.08
CA VAL A 175 5.72 4.10 1.41
C VAL A 175 5.39 3.26 0.18
N TRP A 176 5.09 3.88 -0.96
CA TRP A 176 4.77 3.14 -2.19
C TRP A 176 5.97 2.40 -2.77
N PHE A 177 7.17 2.96 -2.63
CA PHE A 177 8.41 2.25 -2.94
C PHE A 177 8.56 1.00 -2.07
N SER A 178 8.30 1.07 -0.76
CA SER A 178 8.33 -0.10 0.13
C SER A 178 7.32 -1.18 -0.29
N VAL A 179 6.11 -0.80 -0.73
CA VAL A 179 5.10 -1.75 -1.25
C VAL A 179 5.61 -2.49 -2.50
N ALA A 180 6.26 -1.77 -3.42
CA ALA A 180 6.84 -2.34 -4.63
C ALA A 180 8.06 -3.22 -4.31
N ALA A 181 8.98 -2.74 -3.48
CA ALA A 181 10.22 -3.41 -3.11
C ALA A 181 9.96 -4.74 -2.38
N THR A 182 9.08 -4.73 -1.37
CA THR A 182 8.67 -5.95 -0.65
C THR A 182 7.95 -6.93 -1.58
N GLY A 183 7.16 -6.42 -2.54
CA GLY A 183 6.56 -7.24 -3.60
C GLY A 183 7.58 -7.98 -4.46
N ARG A 184 8.64 -7.29 -4.92
CA ARG A 184 9.70 -7.93 -5.70
C ARG A 184 10.48 -8.95 -4.87
N TRP A 185 10.67 -8.65 -3.58
CA TRP A 185 11.41 -9.49 -2.64
C TRP A 185 10.74 -10.84 -2.37
N ILE A 186 9.41 -10.96 -2.46
CA ILE A 186 8.70 -12.25 -2.41
C ILE A 186 9.30 -13.28 -3.38
N GLY A 187 9.71 -12.84 -4.58
CA GLY A 187 10.34 -13.71 -5.58
C GLY A 187 11.80 -14.08 -5.31
N PHE A 188 12.41 -13.54 -4.25
CA PHE A 188 13.80 -13.81 -3.85
C PHE A 188 13.92 -14.49 -2.48
N SER A 189 12.82 -14.58 -1.72
CA SER A 189 12.82 -15.03 -0.33
C SER A 189 12.36 -16.47 -0.11
N GLY A 190 12.12 -17.26 -1.17
CA GLY A 190 11.64 -18.64 -1.04
C GLY A 190 11.30 -19.35 -2.35
#